data_AF-A0A0N4ZN19-F1
#
_entry.id   AF-A0A0N4ZN19-F1
#
_cell.length_a   1.000
_cell.length_b   1.000
_cell.length_c   1.000
_cell.angle_alpha   90.00
_cell.angle_beta   90.00
_cell.angle_gamma   90.00
#
_symmetry.space_group_name_H-M   'P 1'
#
loop_
_entity.id
_entity.type
_entity.pdbx_description
1 polymer ?
#
loop_
_entity_poly.entity_id
_entity_poly.type
_entity_poly.pdbx_seq_one_letter_code
_entity_poly.pdbx_strand_id
1 'polypeptide(L)'
;MCINNTKENKKEKNIELKDYLLICPLAIFGSLSWLEFGNLEYDNLSLIFAPIHAISKGVYLLYAQNIFREVVKNEKNVNFNNFCFNISMMTSLLLVFPAIISASGSVVNADASWESIDYTLIGLSFIYMIGMKYSEFNLSLLLDLRHYVVLEHTKFFLASIGQWYIQNMAHATIYAFFGKIFYVISLIRYWIGLDKTENNDNNISKQQDVKQEKYF
;
A
#
# COMPACT_ATOMS: atom_id res chain seq x y z
N MET A 1 27.22 -13.10 -28.84
CA MET A 1 25.86 -12.63 -28.50
C MET A 1 25.47 -12.80 -27.03
N CYS A 2 26.06 -13.72 -26.24
CA CYS A 2 25.65 -13.96 -24.84
C CYS A 2 26.23 -13.03 -23.75
N ILE A 3 27.21 -12.16 -24.05
CA ILE A 3 27.90 -11.35 -23.03
C ILE A 3 27.10 -10.08 -22.66
N ASN A 4 26.34 -9.49 -23.60
CA ASN A 4 25.57 -8.27 -23.34
C ASN A 4 24.43 -8.49 -22.34
N ASN A 5 23.77 -9.67 -22.38
CA ASN A 5 22.72 -10.03 -21.42
C ASN A 5 23.20 -10.01 -19.96
N THR A 6 24.47 -10.30 -19.67
CA THR A 6 24.97 -10.31 -18.28
C THR A 6 25.22 -8.92 -17.71
N LYS A 7 25.56 -7.95 -18.55
CA LYS A 7 25.76 -6.55 -18.12
C LYS A 7 24.44 -5.82 -17.95
N GLU A 8 23.47 -6.06 -18.83
CA GLU A 8 22.12 -5.50 -18.74
C GLU A 8 21.37 -6.06 -17.52
N ASN A 9 21.36 -7.37 -17.32
CA ASN A 9 20.78 -7.98 -16.11
C ASN A 9 21.44 -7.51 -14.80
N LYS A 10 22.75 -7.26 -14.79
CA LYS A 10 23.43 -6.67 -13.62
C LYS A 10 23.03 -5.21 -13.41
N LYS A 11 22.78 -4.45 -14.48
CA LYS A 11 22.41 -3.03 -14.40
C LYS A 11 20.97 -2.88 -13.91
N GLU A 12 20.05 -3.70 -14.41
CA GLU A 12 18.65 -3.75 -13.95
C GLU A 12 18.57 -4.13 -12.46
N LYS A 13 19.23 -5.21 -12.04
CA LYS A 13 19.29 -5.60 -10.61
C LYS A 13 19.83 -4.50 -9.70
N ASN A 14 20.77 -3.68 -10.19
CA ASN A 14 21.32 -2.56 -9.43
C ASN A 14 20.36 -1.37 -9.33
N ILE A 15 19.47 -1.17 -10.30
CA ILE A 15 18.42 -0.16 -10.25
C ILE A 15 17.34 -0.61 -9.26
N GLU A 16 16.91 -1.88 -9.34
CA GLU A 16 15.93 -2.43 -8.40
C GLU A 16 16.41 -2.37 -6.95
N LEU A 17 17.68 -2.72 -6.69
CA LEU A 17 18.26 -2.63 -5.35
C LEU A 17 18.22 -1.20 -4.79
N LYS A 18 18.44 -0.18 -5.64
CA LYS A 18 18.37 1.22 -5.24
C LYS A 18 16.94 1.65 -4.92
N ASP A 19 15.96 1.20 -5.68
CA ASP A 19 14.55 1.47 -5.41
C ASP A 19 14.12 0.87 -4.06
N TYR A 20 14.50 -0.37 -3.78
CA TYR A 20 14.21 -1.01 -2.49
C TYR A 20 14.87 -0.29 -1.31
N LEU A 21 16.08 0.22 -1.50
CA LEU A 21 16.80 0.99 -0.49
C LEU A 21 16.19 2.37 -0.23
N LEU A 22 15.43 2.91 -1.19
CA LEU A 22 14.64 4.15 -1.02
C LEU A 22 13.29 3.88 -0.33
N ILE A 23 12.64 2.76 -0.63
CA ILE A 23 11.32 2.40 -0.10
C ILE A 23 11.40 1.87 1.34
N CYS A 24 12.44 1.10 1.68
CA CYS A 24 12.55 0.46 3.00
C CYS A 24 12.57 1.46 4.17
N PRO A 25 13.36 2.56 4.14
CA PRO A 25 13.30 3.58 5.18
C PRO A 25 11.91 4.22 5.31
N LEU A 26 11.23 4.44 4.18
CA LEU A 26 9.90 5.04 4.14
C LEU A 26 8.87 4.13 4.83
N ALA A 27 8.93 2.82 4.61
CA ALA A 27 8.09 1.86 5.33
C ALA A 27 8.39 1.85 6.84
N ILE A 28 9.66 1.86 7.25
CA ILE A 28 10.06 1.87 8.67
C ILE A 28 9.56 3.13 9.37
N PHE A 29 9.82 4.31 8.81
CA PHE A 29 9.39 5.57 9.42
C PHE A 29 7.87 5.75 9.37
N GLY A 30 7.22 5.23 8.34
CA GLY A 30 5.77 5.16 8.25
C GLY A 30 5.18 4.32 9.37
N SER A 31 5.75 3.15 9.68
CA SER A 31 5.35 2.34 10.83
C SER A 31 5.65 3.02 12.17
N LEU A 32 6.82 3.64 12.32
CA LEU A 32 7.19 4.38 13.53
C LEU A 32 6.24 5.56 13.81
N SER A 33 5.69 6.19 12.76
CA SER A 33 4.72 7.29 12.91
C SER A 33 3.47 6.89 13.68
N TRP A 34 3.13 5.59 13.71
CA TRP A 34 1.98 5.03 14.40
C TRP A 34 2.30 4.42 15.77
N LEU A 35 3.56 4.39 16.20
CA LEU A 35 3.94 3.79 17.49
C LEU A 35 3.76 4.78 18.65
N GLU A 36 2.55 4.81 19.19
CA GLU A 36 2.14 5.67 20.30
C GLU A 36 1.81 4.82 21.54
N PHE A 37 2.85 4.20 22.09
CA PHE A 37 2.75 3.42 23.32
C PHE A 37 2.12 4.25 24.45
N GLY A 38 1.06 3.71 25.05
CA GLY A 38 0.35 4.33 26.17
C GLY A 38 -0.85 5.20 25.77
N ASN A 39 -0.90 5.70 24.52
CA ASN A 39 -2.07 6.43 24.01
C ASN A 39 -2.96 5.55 23.13
N LEU A 40 -2.34 4.66 22.36
CA LEU A 40 -3.05 3.62 21.62
C LEU A 40 -2.98 2.32 22.42
N GLU A 41 -4.13 1.74 22.71
CA GLU A 41 -4.23 0.40 23.30
C GLU A 41 -3.91 -0.62 22.23
N TYR A 42 -2.73 -1.24 22.36
CA TYR A 42 -2.34 -2.36 21.49
C TYR A 42 -2.65 -3.67 22.18
N ASP A 43 -3.46 -4.50 21.54
CA ASP A 43 -3.57 -5.89 21.93
C ASP A 43 -2.30 -6.66 21.51
N ASN A 44 -1.81 -7.51 22.41
CA ASN A 44 -0.58 -8.28 22.21
C ASN A 44 -0.67 -9.20 21.00
N LEU A 45 -1.84 -9.82 20.78
CA LEU A 45 -2.07 -10.66 19.60
C LEU A 45 -2.04 -9.83 18.33
N SER A 46 -2.65 -8.65 18.35
CA SER A 46 -2.66 -7.73 17.21
C SER A 46 -1.24 -7.28 16.81
N LEU A 47 -0.36 -7.01 17.78
CA LEU A 47 1.04 -6.68 17.51
C LEU A 47 1.81 -7.84 16.85
N ILE A 48 1.55 -9.08 17.26
CA ILE A 48 2.19 -10.28 16.68
C ILE A 48 1.65 -10.56 15.27
N PHE A 49 0.36 -10.38 15.04
CA PHE A 49 -0.27 -10.66 13.74
C PHE A 49 -0.11 -9.53 12.72
N ALA A 50 0.18 -8.29 13.14
CA ALA A 50 0.42 -7.15 12.25
C ALA A 50 1.46 -7.43 11.13
N PRO A 51 2.67 -7.96 11.40
CA PRO A 51 3.63 -8.28 10.34
C PRO A 51 3.14 -9.42 9.43
N ILE A 52 2.45 -10.43 9.98
CA ILE A 52 1.88 -11.54 9.20
C ILE A 52 0.80 -11.02 8.24
N HIS A 53 -0.02 -10.08 8.71
CA HIS A 53 -1.03 -9.42 7.89
C HIS A 53 -0.38 -8.60 6.76
N ALA A 54 0.69 -7.85 7.05
CA ALA A 54 1.42 -7.07 6.05
C ALA A 54 2.03 -7.97 4.96
N ILE A 55 2.65 -9.10 5.34
CA ILE A 55 3.20 -10.07 4.39
C ILE A 55 2.09 -10.68 3.52
N SER A 56 1.01 -11.16 4.16
CA SER A 56 -0.13 -11.74 3.46
C SER A 56 -0.74 -10.77 2.45
N LYS A 57 -0.85 -9.49 2.82
CA LYS A 57 -1.32 -8.43 1.94
C LYS A 57 -0.38 -8.22 0.74
N GLY A 58 0.93 -8.18 0.98
CA GLY A 58 1.92 -8.04 -0.09
C GLY A 58 1.84 -9.20 -1.10
N VAL A 59 1.73 -10.43 -0.62
CA VAL A 59 1.55 -11.63 -1.46
C VAL A 59 0.25 -11.55 -2.25
N TYR A 60 -0.84 -11.14 -1.60
CA TYR A 60 -2.14 -10.97 -2.25
C TYR A 60 -2.09 -9.95 -3.40
N LEU A 61 -1.49 -8.77 -3.18
CA LEU A 61 -1.39 -7.73 -4.22
C LEU A 61 -0.55 -8.17 -5.42
N LEU A 62 0.56 -8.86 -5.17
CA LEU A 62 1.40 -9.42 -6.24
C LEU A 62 0.63 -10.45 -7.08
N TYR A 63 -0.08 -11.36 -6.41
CA TYR A 63 -0.86 -12.38 -7.09
C TYR A 63 -2.03 -11.78 -7.89
N ALA A 64 -2.75 -10.82 -7.30
CA ALA A 64 -3.85 -10.11 -7.96
C ALA A 64 -3.39 -9.36 -9.21
N GLN A 65 -2.26 -8.63 -9.14
CA GLN A 65 -1.69 -7.97 -10.32
C GLN A 65 -1.29 -8.96 -11.40
N ASN A 66 -0.63 -10.07 -11.04
CA ASN A 66 -0.17 -11.06 -12.00
C ASN A 66 -1.34 -11.71 -12.74
N ILE A 67 -2.37 -12.16 -12.01
CA ILE A 67 -3.58 -12.72 -12.62
C ILE A 67 -4.25 -11.69 -13.52
N PHE A 68 -4.41 -10.45 -13.05
CA PHE A 68 -5.05 -9.42 -13.86
C PHE A 68 -4.32 -9.21 -15.19
N ARG A 69 -2.99 -9.15 -15.17
CA ARG A 69 -2.16 -9.01 -16.38
C ARG A 69 -2.28 -10.23 -17.30
N GLU A 70 -2.37 -11.45 -16.78
CA GLU A 70 -2.58 -12.66 -17.59
C GLU A 70 -3.97 -12.71 -18.22
N VAL A 71 -4.99 -12.39 -17.44
CA VAL A 71 -6.40 -12.37 -17.87
C VAL A 71 -6.61 -11.32 -18.96
N VAL A 72 -6.06 -10.11 -18.80
CA VAL A 72 -6.10 -9.04 -19.82
C VAL A 72 -5.39 -9.44 -21.12
N LYS A 73 -4.32 -10.24 -21.03
CA LYS A 73 -3.61 -10.75 -22.22
C LYS A 73 -4.39 -11.82 -22.97
N ASN A 74 -5.05 -12.71 -22.25
CA ASN A 74 -5.71 -13.89 -22.82
C ASN A 74 -7.12 -13.59 -23.35
N GLU A 75 -7.85 -12.68 -22.73
CA GLU A 75 -9.23 -12.36 -23.09
C GLU A 75 -9.38 -10.90 -23.51
N LYS A 76 -9.83 -10.66 -24.75
CA LYS A 76 -10.02 -9.31 -25.32
C LYS A 76 -11.11 -8.47 -24.63
N ASN A 77 -11.96 -9.06 -23.78
CA ASN A 77 -13.18 -8.43 -23.24
C ASN A 77 -13.29 -8.49 -21.70
N VAL A 78 -12.18 -8.59 -20.97
CA VAL A 78 -12.26 -8.56 -19.50
C VAL A 78 -12.51 -7.14 -19.03
N ASN A 79 -13.72 -6.90 -18.53
CA ASN A 79 -14.05 -5.65 -17.86
C ASN A 79 -13.45 -5.66 -16.45
N PHE A 80 -12.69 -4.61 -16.11
CA PHE A 80 -12.13 -4.39 -14.77
C PHE A 80 -13.16 -4.62 -13.66
N ASN A 81 -14.38 -4.13 -13.86
CA ASN A 81 -15.47 -4.28 -12.89
C ASN A 81 -15.83 -5.74 -12.60
N ASN A 82 -15.77 -6.62 -13.62
CA ASN A 82 -16.06 -8.04 -13.45
C ASN A 82 -14.97 -8.74 -12.63
N PHE A 83 -13.71 -8.37 -12.86
CA PHE A 83 -12.59 -8.89 -12.08
C PHE A 83 -12.70 -8.49 -10.60
N CYS A 84 -12.96 -7.21 -10.34
CA CYS A 84 -13.17 -6.67 -8.99
C CYS A 84 -14.36 -7.33 -8.29
N PHE A 85 -15.47 -7.51 -9.01
CA PHE A 85 -16.66 -8.17 -8.49
C PHE A 85 -16.37 -9.61 -8.04
N ASN A 86 -15.71 -10.40 -8.89
CA ASN A 86 -15.39 -11.80 -8.58
C ASN A 86 -14.46 -11.92 -7.37
N ILE A 87 -13.41 -11.10 -7.29
CA ILE A 87 -12.49 -11.11 -6.14
C ILE A 87 -13.20 -10.68 -4.86
N SER A 88 -14.02 -9.64 -4.93
CA SER A 88 -14.81 -9.16 -3.80
C SER A 88 -15.80 -10.23 -3.30
N MET A 89 -16.45 -10.94 -4.22
CA MET A 89 -17.37 -12.03 -3.90
C MET A 89 -16.64 -13.17 -3.18
N MET A 90 -15.49 -13.62 -3.68
CA MET A 90 -14.71 -14.68 -3.04
C MET A 90 -14.20 -14.25 -1.65
N THR A 91 -13.74 -13.01 -1.52
CA THR A 91 -13.28 -12.46 -0.24
C THR A 91 -14.43 -12.38 0.76
N SER A 92 -15.59 -11.91 0.32
CA SER A 92 -16.79 -11.81 1.16
C SER A 92 -17.23 -13.19 1.66
N LEU A 93 -17.26 -14.20 0.78
CA LEU A 93 -17.61 -15.58 1.15
C LEU A 93 -16.65 -16.16 2.21
N LEU A 94 -15.34 -15.91 2.08
CA LEU A 94 -14.34 -16.34 3.05
C LEU A 94 -14.50 -15.63 4.40
N LEU A 95 -14.88 -14.35 4.40
CA LEU A 95 -15.04 -13.55 5.61
C LEU A 95 -16.39 -13.77 6.33
N VAL A 96 -17.39 -14.37 5.67
CA VAL A 96 -18.67 -14.72 6.32
C VAL A 96 -18.46 -15.68 7.50
N PHE A 97 -17.57 -16.66 7.36
CA PHE A 97 -17.33 -17.65 8.41
C PHE A 97 -16.77 -17.02 9.72
N PRO A 98 -15.65 -16.26 9.70
CA PRO A 98 -15.17 -15.59 10.90
C PRO A 98 -16.16 -14.53 11.41
N ALA A 99 -16.93 -13.88 10.53
CA ALA A 99 -17.97 -12.94 10.94
C ALA A 99 -19.09 -13.62 11.76
N ILE A 100 -19.55 -14.80 11.34
CA ILE A 100 -20.56 -15.58 12.09
C ILE A 100 -20.02 -16.00 13.47
N ILE A 101 -18.77 -16.46 13.53
CA ILE A 101 -18.12 -16.83 14.81
C ILE A 101 -17.99 -15.60 15.72
N SER A 102 -17.59 -14.46 15.17
CA SER A 102 -17.48 -13.23 15.93
C SER A 102 -18.84 -12.76 16.45
N ALA A 103 -19.89 -12.87 15.63
CA ALA A 103 -21.25 -12.47 16.00
C ALA A 103 -21.88 -13.41 17.03
N SER A 104 -21.54 -14.70 17.02
CA SER A 104 -22.04 -15.66 18.02
C SER A 104 -21.32 -15.54 19.37
N GLY A 105 -20.08 -15.05 19.38
CA GLY A 105 -19.30 -14.79 20.59
C GLY A 105 -19.46 -13.38 21.17
N SER A 106 -20.07 -12.44 20.45
CA SER A 106 -20.24 -11.07 20.91
C SER A 106 -21.47 -10.92 21.81
N VAL A 107 -21.27 -10.39 23.01
CA VAL A 107 -22.37 -9.98 23.89
C VAL A 107 -22.65 -8.51 23.62
N VAL A 108 -23.80 -8.21 23.04
CA VAL A 108 -24.25 -6.83 22.86
C VAL A 108 -24.87 -6.38 24.19
N ASN A 109 -24.12 -5.58 24.95
CA ASN A 109 -24.67 -4.93 26.14
C ASN A 109 -25.76 -3.94 25.69
N ALA A 110 -27.01 -4.22 26.05
CA ALA A 110 -28.16 -3.38 25.75
C ALA A 110 -28.10 -1.99 26.43
N ASP A 111 -27.17 -1.79 27.35
CA ASP A 111 -26.91 -0.52 28.05
C ASP A 111 -26.01 0.44 27.25
N ALA A 112 -25.42 -0.01 26.13
CA ALA A 112 -24.82 0.90 25.17
C ALA A 112 -25.96 1.65 24.47
N SER A 113 -26.24 2.88 24.91
CA SER A 113 -27.24 3.74 24.29
C SER A 113 -26.80 4.12 22.88
N TRP A 114 -27.13 3.30 21.89
CA TRP A 114 -26.91 3.60 20.48
C TRP A 114 -27.77 4.79 20.09
N GLU A 115 -27.14 5.94 19.91
CA GLU A 115 -27.82 7.14 19.47
C GLU A 115 -28.03 7.10 17.95
N SER A 116 -28.99 7.88 17.43
CA SER A 116 -29.23 7.98 15.98
C SER A 116 -27.99 8.42 15.19
N ILE A 117 -27.06 9.09 15.86
CA ILE A 117 -25.76 9.48 15.29
C ILE A 117 -24.86 8.26 15.03
N ASP A 118 -24.89 7.24 15.89
CA ASP A 118 -24.06 6.04 15.75
C ASP A 118 -24.47 5.23 14.51
N TYR A 119 -25.77 5.08 14.28
CA TYR A 119 -26.29 4.43 13.06
C TYR A 119 -25.90 5.19 11.79
N THR A 120 -25.91 6.52 11.86
CA THR A 120 -25.51 7.37 10.74
C THR A 120 -24.02 7.22 10.45
N LEU A 121 -23.18 7.19 11.48
CA LEU A 121 -21.73 6.97 11.36
C LEU A 121 -21.41 5.58 10.83
N ILE A 122 -22.13 4.54 11.27
CA ILE A 122 -22.02 3.19 10.72
C ILE A 122 -22.37 3.20 9.22
N GLY A 123 -23.50 3.78 8.83
CA GLY A 123 -23.92 3.85 7.43
C GLY A 123 -22.93 4.59 6.52
N LEU A 124 -22.42 5.73 6.99
CA LEU A 124 -21.40 6.50 6.27
C LEU A 124 -20.07 5.73 6.16
N SER A 125 -19.67 5.01 7.21
CA SER A 125 -18.46 4.20 7.19
C SER A 125 -18.50 3.10 6.13
N PHE A 126 -19.66 2.47 5.91
CA PHE A 126 -19.86 1.48 4.85
C PHE A 126 -19.65 2.08 3.45
N ILE A 127 -20.28 3.22 3.17
CA ILE A 127 -20.16 3.91 1.88
C ILE A 127 -18.70 4.31 1.64
N TYR A 128 -18.05 4.87 2.66
CA TYR A 128 -16.64 5.25 2.61
C TYR A 128 -15.74 4.04 2.34
N MET A 129 -15.94 2.92 3.05
CA MET A 129 -15.14 1.72 2.89
C MET A 129 -15.25 1.12 1.48
N ILE A 130 -16.44 1.09 0.88
CA ILE A 130 -16.64 0.60 -0.49
C ILE A 130 -15.84 1.45 -1.47
N GLY A 131 -15.99 2.77 -1.40
CA GLY A 131 -15.27 3.70 -2.28
C GLY A 131 -13.75 3.61 -2.11
N MET A 132 -13.28 3.57 -0.87
CA MET A 132 -11.86 3.41 -0.56
C MET A 132 -11.29 2.10 -1.09
N LYS A 133 -11.96 0.97 -0.87
CA LYS A 133 -11.47 -0.34 -1.31
C LYS A 133 -11.44 -0.48 -2.82
N TYR A 134 -12.48 0.01 -3.49
CA TYR A 134 -12.54 0.04 -4.95
C TYR A 134 -11.39 0.89 -5.53
N SER A 135 -11.19 2.10 -4.99
CA SER A 135 -10.11 3.00 -5.41
C SER A 135 -8.72 2.41 -5.16
N GLU A 136 -8.50 1.85 -3.96
CA GLU A 136 -7.25 1.16 -3.61
C GLU A 136 -6.94 0.02 -4.57
N PHE A 137 -7.95 -0.80 -4.91
CA PHE A 137 -7.76 -1.94 -5.78
C PHE A 137 -7.50 -1.51 -7.23
N ASN A 138 -8.21 -0.49 -7.72
CA ASN A 138 -7.97 0.10 -9.04
C ASN A 138 -6.56 0.67 -9.15
N LEU A 139 -6.15 1.47 -8.16
CA LEU A 139 -4.81 2.05 -8.10
C LEU A 139 -3.74 0.95 -8.06
N SER A 140 -4.00 -0.12 -7.30
CA SER A 140 -3.09 -1.27 -7.21
C SER A 140 -2.97 -2.08 -8.49
N LEU A 141 -3.89 -1.95 -9.46
CA LEU A 141 -3.81 -2.69 -10.72
C LEU A 141 -3.22 -1.84 -11.85
N LEU A 142 -3.40 -0.51 -11.79
CA LEU A 142 -2.91 0.43 -12.79
C LEU A 142 -1.47 0.89 -12.55
N LEU A 143 -1.05 1.01 -11.28
CA LEU A 143 0.32 1.43 -10.93
C LEU A 143 1.21 0.23 -10.62
N ASP A 144 2.52 0.42 -10.83
CA ASP A 144 3.51 -0.52 -10.31
C ASP A 144 3.44 -0.60 -8.78
N LEU A 145 3.57 -1.82 -8.24
CA LEU A 145 3.44 -2.05 -6.80
C LEU A 145 4.40 -1.18 -5.97
N ARG A 146 5.59 -0.86 -6.51
CA ARG A 146 6.58 -0.01 -5.82
C ARG A 146 5.99 1.36 -5.47
N HIS A 147 5.38 2.02 -6.46
CA HIS A 147 4.74 3.31 -6.30
C HIS A 147 3.46 3.21 -5.46
N TYR A 148 2.70 2.14 -5.64
CA TYR A 148 1.51 1.85 -4.84
C TYR A 148 1.83 1.75 -3.34
N VAL A 149 2.90 1.03 -2.97
CA VAL A 149 3.33 0.88 -1.57
C VAL A 149 3.71 2.23 -0.95
N VAL A 150 4.37 3.10 -1.70
CA VAL A 150 4.71 4.46 -1.22
C VAL A 150 3.44 5.30 -1.00
N LEU A 151 2.48 5.25 -1.92
CA LEU A 151 1.19 5.93 -1.77
C LEU A 151 0.39 5.38 -0.59
N GLU A 152 0.44 4.06 -0.38
CA GLU A 152 -0.21 3.41 0.74
C GLU A 152 0.38 3.86 2.09
N HIS A 153 1.71 3.85 2.23
CA HIS A 153 2.35 4.38 3.44
C HIS A 153 2.07 5.87 3.64
N THR A 154 1.92 6.63 2.55
CA THR A 154 1.59 8.06 2.62
C THR A 154 0.18 8.28 3.14
N LYS A 155 -0.79 7.46 2.70
CA LYS A 155 -2.14 7.44 3.24
C LYS A 155 -2.14 7.15 4.74
N PHE A 156 -1.39 6.14 5.20
CA PHE A 156 -1.30 5.83 6.63
C PHE A 156 -0.60 6.95 7.42
N PHE A 157 0.45 7.55 6.87
CA PHE A 157 1.11 8.70 7.48
C PHE A 157 0.14 9.90 7.65
N LEU A 158 -0.64 10.22 6.62
CA LEU A 158 -1.64 11.29 6.69
C LEU A 158 -2.74 10.98 7.71
N ALA A 159 -3.17 9.73 7.79
CA ALA A 159 -4.13 9.30 8.81
C ALA A 159 -3.54 9.43 10.23
N SER A 160 -2.25 9.15 10.43
CA SER A 160 -1.57 9.37 11.71
C SER A 160 -1.52 10.86 12.11
N ILE A 161 -1.29 11.75 11.14
CA ILE A 161 -1.37 13.20 11.37
C ILE A 161 -2.81 13.60 11.72
N GLY A 162 -3.79 13.14 10.94
CA GLY A 162 -5.20 13.40 11.18
C GLY A 162 -5.65 12.97 12.57
N GLN A 163 -5.14 11.83 13.06
CA GLN A 163 -5.39 11.34 14.41
C GLN A 163 -4.94 12.34 15.48
N TRP A 164 -3.73 12.91 15.37
CA TRP A 164 -3.25 13.92 16.33
C TRP A 164 -4.16 15.14 16.43
N TYR A 165 -4.65 15.62 15.29
CA TYR A 165 -5.52 16.79 15.24
C TYR A 165 -6.94 16.49 15.72
N ILE A 166 -7.54 15.39 15.26
CA ILE A 166 -8.95 15.07 15.55
C ILE A 166 -9.12 14.58 16.99
N GLN A 167 -8.18 13.78 17.50
CA GLN A 167 -8.27 13.22 18.86
C GLN A 167 -7.60 14.10 19.92
N ASN A 168 -7.10 15.28 19.53
CA ASN A 168 -6.38 16.22 20.40
C ASN A 168 -5.36 15.51 21.31
N MET A 169 -4.56 14.61 20.73
CA MET A 169 -3.58 13.84 21.49
C MET A 169 -2.42 14.74 21.90
N ALA A 170 -2.48 15.26 23.13
CA ALA A 170 -1.50 16.19 23.69
C ALA A 170 -0.15 15.55 24.04
N HIS A 171 -0.06 14.21 24.06
CA HIS A 171 1.14 13.47 24.47
C HIS A 171 1.70 12.61 23.33
N ALA A 172 2.18 13.24 22.27
CA ALA A 172 2.87 12.52 21.20
C ALA A 172 4.14 11.83 21.74
N THR A 173 4.30 10.52 21.47
CA THR A 173 5.55 9.82 21.79
C THR A 173 6.68 10.36 20.93
N ILE A 174 7.90 10.38 21.49
CA ILE A 174 9.07 10.88 20.78
C ILE A 174 9.35 10.07 19.51
N TYR A 175 9.07 8.76 19.54
CA TYR A 175 9.20 7.86 18.40
C TYR A 175 8.23 8.21 17.26
N ALA A 176 6.96 8.48 17.58
CA ALA A 176 5.96 8.86 16.58
C ALA A 176 6.27 10.22 15.96
N PHE A 177 6.79 11.17 16.74
CA PHE A 177 7.21 12.48 16.24
C PHE A 177 8.40 12.37 15.28
N PHE A 178 9.48 11.71 15.68
CA PHE A 178 10.64 11.52 14.80
C PHE A 178 10.29 10.65 13.59
N GLY A 179 9.45 9.63 13.75
CA GLY A 179 8.94 8.82 12.65
C GLY A 179 8.26 9.68 11.58
N LYS A 180 7.41 10.62 11.98
CA LYS A 180 6.74 11.54 11.04
C LYS A 180 7.73 12.45 10.31
N ILE A 181 8.72 13.02 11.00
CA ILE A 181 9.75 13.86 10.36
C ILE A 181 10.58 13.06 9.36
N PHE A 182 11.12 11.90 9.78
CA PHE A 182 11.96 11.08 8.92
C PHE A 182 11.19 10.46 7.76
N TYR A 183 9.89 10.24 7.91
CA TYR A 183 9.01 9.83 6.81
C TYR A 183 9.00 10.89 5.71
N VAL A 184 8.79 12.16 6.04
CA VAL A 184 8.78 13.27 5.06
C VAL A 184 10.14 13.39 4.36
N ILE A 185 11.24 13.30 5.11
CA ILE A 185 12.60 13.33 4.54
C ILE A 185 12.79 12.17 3.56
N SER A 186 12.34 10.96 3.92
CA SER A 186 12.44 9.77 3.08
C SER A 186 11.56 9.87 1.84
N LEU A 187 10.38 10.47 1.96
CA LEU A 187 9.47 10.73 0.84
C LEU A 187 10.09 11.72 -0.16
N ILE A 188 10.64 12.84 0.32
CA ILE A 188 11.34 13.81 -0.53
C ILE A 188 12.52 13.13 -1.25
N ARG A 189 13.28 12.29 -0.53
CA ARG A 189 14.40 11.53 -1.11
C ARG A 189 13.92 10.54 -2.18
N TYR A 190 12.77 9.90 -1.98
CA TYR A 190 12.17 8.99 -2.97
C TYR A 190 11.84 9.73 -4.27
N TRP A 191 11.15 10.87 -4.18
CA TRP A 191 10.79 11.68 -5.36
C TRP A 191 12.02 12.20 -6.12
N ILE A 192 13.02 12.75 -5.40
CA ILE A 192 14.28 13.20 -6.03
C ILE A 192 15.04 12.02 -6.66
N GLY A 193 14.95 10.84 -6.05
CA GLY A 193 15.53 9.61 -6.59
C GLY A 193 14.89 9.21 -7.91
N LEU A 194 13.55 9.24 -7.96
CA LEU A 194 12.75 8.88 -9.12
C LEU A 194 13.03 9.79 -10.32
N ASP A 195 13.04 11.11 -10.12
CA ASP A 195 13.39 12.09 -11.16
C ASP A 195 14.78 11.84 -11.76
N LYS A 196 15.75 11.43 -10.93
CA LYS A 196 17.11 11.12 -11.40
C LYS A 196 17.18 9.83 -12.21
N THR A 197 16.35 8.84 -11.88
CA THR A 197 16.30 7.57 -12.62
C THR A 197 15.68 7.81 -14.00
N GLU A 198 14.55 8.51 -14.08
CA GLU A 198 13.89 8.84 -15.36
C GLU A 198 14.80 9.67 -16.28
N ASN A 199 15.51 10.66 -15.72
CA ASN A 199 16.45 11.48 -16.51
C ASN A 199 17.65 10.68 -17.01
N ASN A 200 18.13 9.69 -16.26
CA ASN A 200 19.22 8.83 -16.71
C ASN A 200 18.77 7.88 -17.84
N ASP A 201 17.57 7.32 -17.74
CA ASP A 201 17.04 6.42 -18.76
C ASP A 201 16.79 7.17 -20.09
N ASN A 202 16.28 8.40 -20.02
CA ASN A 202 16.11 9.29 -21.17
C ASN A 202 17.44 9.70 -21.85
N ASN A 203 18.53 9.78 -21.08
CA ASN A 203 19.85 10.08 -21.63
C ASN A 203 20.53 8.85 -22.25
N ILE A 204 20.23 7.64 -21.74
CA ILE A 204 20.74 6.38 -22.28
C ILE A 204 20.06 6.03 -23.60
N SER A 205 18.73 6.19 -23.70
CA SER A 205 17.99 5.95 -24.94
C SER A 205 18.50 6.85 -26.07
N LYS A 206 18.65 8.15 -25.80
CA LYS A 206 19.26 9.11 -26.74
C LYS A 206 20.67 8.72 -27.18
N GLN A 207 21.49 8.15 -26.30
CA GLN A 207 22.85 7.68 -26.67
C GLN A 207 22.84 6.38 -27.49
N GLN A 208 21.82 5.53 -27.34
CA GLN A 208 21.67 4.32 -28.15
C GLN A 208 21.17 4.66 -29.56
N ASP A 209 20.22 5.59 -29.70
CA ASP A 209 19.73 6.06 -31.00
C ASP A 209 20.85 6.73 -31.82
N VAL A 210 21.63 7.61 -31.19
CA VAL A 210 22.80 8.27 -31.83
C VAL A 210 23.89 7.26 -32.22
N LYS A 211 24.00 6.13 -31.53
CA LYS A 211 24.92 5.06 -31.93
C LYS A 211 24.38 4.28 -33.12
N GLN A 212 23.08 4.00 -33.18
CA GLN A 212 22.48 3.28 -34.32
C GLN A 212 22.56 4.07 -35.62
N GLU A 213 22.41 5.41 -35.57
CA GLU A 213 22.62 6.28 -36.74
C GLU A 213 24.05 6.28 -37.29
N LYS A 214 25.06 5.88 -36.51
CA LYS A 214 26.45 5.77 -36.99
C LYS A 214 26.78 4.45 -37.68
N TYR A 215 25.85 3.49 -37.67
CA TYR A 215 26.01 2.18 -38.30
C TYR A 215 25.07 1.96 -39.50
N PHE A 216 24.32 2.99 -39.88
CA PHE A 216 23.65 3.13 -41.17
C PHE A 216 24.35 4.21 -41.99
#